data_AF-A0A2T0RBZ7-F1
#
_entry.id   AF-A0A2T0RBZ7-F1
#
_cell.length_a   1.000
_cell.length_b   1.000
_cell.length_c   1.000
_cell.angle_alpha   90.00
_cell.angle_beta   90.00
_cell.angle_gamma   90.00
#
_symmetry.space_group_name_H-M   'P 1'
#
loop_
_entity.id
_entity.type
_entity.pdbx_description
1 polymer ?
#
loop_
_entity_poly.entity_id
_entity_poly.type
_entity_poly.pdbx_seq_one_letter_code
_entity_poly.pdbx_strand_id
1 'polypeptide(L)'
;MTAVFTGAGISGDAPASLPRGFGLRDAVLKTMYEAARNALDPLVTAEQLRKLCGAAYKLEVVLGRLWGTVGPDALDCVLALRIDVPNEAHMLAALHLLRGGTHVTVNFDVGIELAYDLIRGVAELPPSTASDYHDALPLWRALAPPSSPALHTVSSHEEFAAWEAQGKPAALLKVHGGLTREQNALADVVVVDIEELGQLTAERAAAVDGLGTAPRLMITGYSGGDPDVYGPLLAAAARTSATWACLDE
;
A
#
# COMPACT_ATOMS: atom_id res chain seq x y z
N MET A 1 -8.53 -13.82 -16.04
CA MET A 1 -8.08 -13.50 -14.67
C MET A 1 -8.60 -12.11 -14.32
N THR A 2 -9.26 -11.92 -13.17
CA THR A 2 -9.68 -10.59 -12.72
C THR A 2 -8.49 -9.83 -12.15
N ALA A 3 -8.54 -8.50 -12.18
CA ALA A 3 -7.53 -7.66 -11.55
C ALA A 3 -8.15 -6.66 -10.58
N VAL A 4 -7.39 -6.32 -9.54
CA VAL A 4 -7.75 -5.32 -8.53
C VAL A 4 -6.60 -4.34 -8.39
N PHE A 5 -6.93 -3.05 -8.27
CA PHE A 5 -6.02 -2.00 -7.86
C PHE A 5 -6.51 -1.40 -6.54
N THR A 6 -5.63 -1.26 -5.56
CA THR A 6 -5.95 -0.61 -4.28
C THR A 6 -4.99 0.49 -3.88
N GLY A 7 -5.54 1.52 -3.24
CA GLY A 7 -4.77 2.54 -2.52
C GLY A 7 -5.00 2.50 -1.01
N ALA A 8 -4.40 3.47 -0.32
CA ALA A 8 -4.32 3.51 1.15
C ALA A 8 -5.69 3.51 1.85
N GLY A 9 -6.77 3.84 1.14
CA GLY A 9 -8.13 3.82 1.67
C GLY A 9 -8.57 2.46 2.19
N ILE A 10 -8.07 1.33 1.62
CA ILE A 10 -8.44 0.00 2.13
C ILE A 10 -7.90 -0.27 3.53
N SER A 11 -6.88 0.46 3.97
CA SER A 11 -6.23 0.26 5.28
C SER A 11 -6.79 1.17 6.37
N GLY A 12 -7.68 2.11 6.03
CA GLY A 12 -8.17 3.13 6.95
C GLY A 12 -9.23 2.65 7.95
N ASP A 13 -9.96 1.58 7.63
CA ASP A 13 -11.03 1.07 8.49
C ASP A 13 -10.50 0.11 9.54
N ALA A 14 -11.22 0.03 10.66
CA ALA A 14 -10.93 -0.92 11.74
C ALA A 14 -11.00 -2.38 11.25
N PRO A 15 -10.20 -3.30 11.82
CA PRO A 15 -9.25 -3.09 12.92
C PRO A 15 -7.86 -2.58 12.47
N ALA A 16 -7.57 -2.47 11.18
CA ALA A 16 -6.27 -1.99 10.70
C ALA A 16 -6.04 -0.51 11.05
N SER A 17 -7.06 0.33 10.81
CA SER A 17 -7.11 1.75 11.23
C SER A 17 -5.84 2.56 10.93
N LEU A 18 -5.17 2.26 9.82
CA LEU A 18 -3.95 2.94 9.45
C LEU A 18 -4.21 4.38 9.00
N PRO A 19 -3.24 5.29 9.20
CA PRO A 19 -3.35 6.62 8.65
C PRO A 19 -3.41 6.55 7.12
N ARG A 20 -4.38 7.25 6.53
CA ARG A 20 -4.42 7.49 5.08
C ARG A 20 -3.22 8.36 4.66
N GLY A 21 -2.88 8.40 3.37
CA GLY A 21 -1.64 9.02 2.86
C GLY A 21 -1.31 10.41 3.42
N PHE A 22 -2.29 11.33 3.47
CA PHE A 22 -2.07 12.66 4.06
C PHE A 22 -1.92 12.66 5.59
N GLY A 23 -2.54 11.70 6.28
CA GLY A 23 -2.45 11.55 7.73
C GLY A 23 -1.03 11.23 8.19
N LEU A 24 -0.36 10.27 7.54
CA LEU A 24 1.03 9.92 7.89
C LEU A 24 2.00 11.04 7.51
N ARG A 25 1.83 11.65 6.33
CA ARG A 25 2.58 12.83 5.92
C ARG A 25 2.50 13.94 6.96
N ASP A 26 1.30 14.27 7.41
CA ASP A 26 1.09 15.34 8.38
C ASP A 26 1.68 15.01 9.74
N ALA A 27 1.63 13.74 10.17
CA ALA A 27 2.29 13.30 11.39
C ALA A 27 3.81 13.44 11.31
N VAL A 28 4.43 13.07 10.19
CA VAL A 28 5.86 13.26 9.93
C VAL A 28 6.23 14.75 9.95
N LEU A 29 5.50 15.58 9.22
CA LEU A 29 5.75 17.04 9.17
C LEU A 29 5.61 17.69 10.56
N LYS A 30 4.61 17.29 11.36
CA LYS A 30 4.43 17.77 12.74
C LYS A 30 5.59 17.36 13.64
N THR A 31 6.04 16.11 13.54
CA THR A 31 7.18 15.60 14.32
C THR A 31 8.47 16.35 13.98
N MET A 32 8.72 16.58 12.68
CA MET A 32 9.86 17.40 12.23
C MET A 32 9.76 18.84 12.74
N TYR A 33 8.57 19.44 12.68
CA TYR A 33 8.32 20.78 13.18
C TYR A 33 8.62 20.89 14.68
N GLU A 34 8.15 19.94 15.49
CA GLU A 34 8.39 19.93 16.94
C GLU A 34 9.88 19.82 17.26
N ALA A 35 10.59 18.91 16.59
CA ALA A 35 12.04 18.76 16.73
C ALA A 35 12.79 20.04 16.32
N ALA A 36 12.46 20.63 15.17
CA ALA A 36 13.08 21.84 14.67
C ALA A 36 12.80 23.04 15.58
N ARG A 37 11.56 23.18 16.08
CA ARG A 37 11.19 24.23 17.02
C ARG A 37 11.97 24.14 18.33
N ASN A 38 12.11 22.94 18.88
CA ASN A 38 12.90 22.72 20.09
C ASN A 38 14.38 23.13 19.92
N ALA A 39 14.91 23.02 18.71
CA ALA A 39 16.30 23.37 18.41
C ALA A 39 16.51 24.85 18.01
N LEU A 40 15.51 25.49 17.38
CA LEU A 40 15.68 26.75 16.63
C LEU A 40 14.56 27.78 16.92
N ASP A 41 13.95 27.73 18.11
CA ASP A 41 12.62 28.25 18.48
C ASP A 41 12.15 29.61 17.87
N PRO A 42 12.92 30.70 17.69
CA PRO A 42 12.35 31.86 17.00
C PRO A 42 12.22 31.69 15.48
N LEU A 43 12.95 30.74 14.86
CA LEU A 43 13.00 30.56 13.40
C LEU A 43 11.92 29.63 12.85
N VAL A 44 11.29 28.83 13.72
CA VAL A 44 10.34 27.77 13.33
C VAL A 44 8.94 28.09 13.86
N THR A 45 8.07 28.58 12.99
CA THR A 45 6.76 29.13 13.37
C THR A 45 5.61 28.17 13.07
N ALA A 46 4.54 28.23 13.85
CA ALA A 46 3.33 27.46 13.59
C ALA A 46 2.69 27.78 12.22
N GLU A 47 2.94 28.97 11.68
CA GLU A 47 2.48 29.34 10.34
C GLU A 47 3.19 28.55 9.24
N GLN A 48 4.50 28.28 9.39
CA GLN A 48 5.25 27.44 8.44
C GLN A 48 4.69 26.02 8.41
N LEU A 49 4.40 25.43 9.58
CA LEU A 49 3.77 24.10 9.65
C LEU A 49 2.41 24.09 8.95
N ARG A 50 1.54 25.07 9.24
CA ARG A 50 0.23 25.17 8.57
C ARG A 50 0.36 25.26 7.06
N LYS A 51 1.32 26.03 6.56
CA LYS A 51 1.58 26.15 5.11
C LYS A 51 2.04 24.82 4.51
N LEU A 52 2.90 24.08 5.21
CA LEU A 52 3.40 22.77 4.75
C LEU A 52 2.30 21.70 4.73
N CYS A 53 1.49 21.57 5.80
CA CYS A 53 0.37 20.63 5.84
C CYS A 53 -0.75 21.00 4.84
N GLY A 54 -0.94 22.30 4.57
CA GLY A 54 -1.88 22.77 3.55
C GLY A 54 -1.39 22.61 2.11
N ALA A 55 -0.10 22.29 1.91
CA ALA A 55 0.44 22.05 0.58
C ALA A 55 0.11 20.64 0.09
N ALA A 56 0.02 20.48 -1.23
CA ALA A 56 -0.21 19.19 -1.88
C ALA A 56 1.08 18.36 -2.00
N TYR A 57 1.95 18.40 -0.98
CA TYR A 57 3.11 17.50 -0.92
C TYR A 57 2.64 16.09 -0.59
N LYS A 58 3.20 15.08 -1.26
CA LYS A 58 3.00 13.68 -0.88
C LYS A 58 3.89 13.28 0.29
N LEU A 59 3.58 12.12 0.89
CA LEU A 59 4.48 11.49 1.85
C LEU A 59 5.85 11.20 1.23
N GLU A 60 5.90 10.59 0.04
CA GLU A 60 7.15 10.17 -0.62
C GLU A 60 8.09 11.35 -0.89
N VAL A 61 7.54 12.52 -1.19
CA VAL A 61 8.32 13.75 -1.38
C VAL A 61 8.92 14.23 -0.05
N VAL A 62 8.14 14.16 1.02
CA VAL A 62 8.63 14.49 2.37
C VAL A 62 9.72 13.49 2.77
N LEU A 63 9.53 12.19 2.50
CA LEU A 63 10.50 11.15 2.77
C LEU A 63 11.77 11.31 1.93
N GLY A 64 11.67 11.70 0.66
CA GLY A 64 12.84 11.98 -0.19
C GLY A 64 13.67 13.16 0.31
N ARG A 65 13.01 14.23 0.76
CA ARG A 65 13.71 15.36 1.39
C ARG A 65 14.40 14.95 2.69
N LEU A 66 13.73 14.14 3.51
CA LEU A 66 14.31 13.61 4.74
C LEU A 66 15.49 12.69 4.44
N TRP A 67 15.34 11.78 3.48
CA TRP A 67 16.39 10.86 3.06
C TRP A 67 17.65 11.60 2.62
N GLY A 68 17.52 12.65 1.79
CA GLY A 68 18.65 13.48 1.38
C GLY A 68 19.32 14.25 2.53
N THR A 69 18.67 14.37 3.69
CA THR A 69 19.15 15.15 4.84
C THR A 69 19.71 14.27 5.95
N VAL A 70 18.98 13.24 6.36
CA VAL A 70 19.30 12.37 7.50
C VAL A 70 19.60 10.92 7.09
N GLY A 71 19.57 10.63 5.79
CA GLY A 71 19.89 9.31 5.27
C GLY A 71 18.74 8.29 5.37
N PRO A 72 19.05 6.99 5.26
CA PRO A 72 18.06 5.93 5.15
C PRO A 72 17.05 5.83 6.30
N ASP A 73 17.46 6.21 7.50
CA ASP A 73 16.64 6.21 8.72
C ASP A 73 15.38 7.08 8.59
N ALA A 74 15.34 8.00 7.61
CA ALA A 74 14.15 8.77 7.25
C ALA A 74 12.92 7.91 6.96
N LEU A 75 13.10 6.68 6.46
CA LEU A 75 11.99 5.80 6.12
C LEU A 75 11.44 5.01 7.30
N ASP A 76 12.06 5.05 8.46
CA ASP A 76 11.59 4.31 9.63
C ASP A 76 10.18 4.74 10.07
N CYS A 77 9.72 5.93 9.68
CA CYS A 77 8.33 6.32 9.90
C CYS A 77 7.31 5.43 9.16
N VAL A 78 7.71 4.73 8.09
CA VAL A 78 6.87 3.74 7.40
C VAL A 78 6.59 2.54 8.31
N LEU A 79 7.43 2.26 9.32
CA LEU A 79 7.16 1.24 10.34
C LEU A 79 5.92 1.56 11.20
N ALA A 80 5.41 2.80 11.18
CA ALA A 80 4.12 3.13 11.80
C ALA A 80 2.91 2.57 11.02
N LEU A 81 3.11 2.00 9.82
CA LEU A 81 2.09 1.32 9.03
C LEU A 81 2.02 -0.18 9.33
N ARG A 82 2.63 -0.62 10.44
CA ARG A 82 2.46 -1.98 10.96
C ARG A 82 1.01 -2.25 11.31
N ILE A 83 0.61 -3.48 11.07
CA ILE A 83 -0.73 -3.97 11.36
C ILE A 83 -0.68 -5.29 12.10
N ASP A 84 -1.53 -5.40 13.11
CA ASP A 84 -1.68 -6.66 13.86
C ASP A 84 -2.83 -7.50 13.29
N VAL A 85 -3.91 -6.82 12.87
CA VAL A 85 -5.13 -7.47 12.38
C VAL A 85 -5.56 -6.78 11.08
N PRO A 86 -5.70 -7.52 9.96
CA PRO A 86 -6.25 -6.97 8.73
C PRO A 86 -7.73 -6.62 8.91
N ASN A 87 -8.26 -5.77 8.04
CA ASN A 87 -9.70 -5.45 7.99
C ASN A 87 -10.41 -6.17 6.84
N GLU A 88 -11.73 -5.98 6.75
CA GLU A 88 -12.56 -6.66 5.74
C GLU A 88 -12.10 -6.40 4.30
N ALA A 89 -11.64 -5.18 3.98
CA ALA A 89 -11.14 -4.88 2.65
C ALA A 89 -9.88 -5.70 2.31
N HIS A 90 -8.99 -5.89 3.28
CA HIS A 90 -7.85 -6.81 3.13
C HIS A 90 -8.29 -8.27 2.99
N MET A 91 -9.31 -8.71 3.75
CA MET A 91 -9.87 -10.07 3.63
C MET A 91 -10.45 -10.34 2.23
N LEU A 92 -11.12 -9.35 1.64
CA LEU A 92 -11.63 -9.43 0.27
C LEU A 92 -10.51 -9.45 -0.77
N ALA A 93 -9.47 -8.63 -0.60
CA ALA A 93 -8.28 -8.62 -1.46
C ALA A 93 -7.55 -9.98 -1.41
N ALA A 94 -7.40 -10.55 -0.21
CA ALA A 94 -6.82 -11.88 -0.02
C ALA A 94 -7.65 -12.97 -0.70
N LEU A 95 -8.99 -12.96 -0.58
CA LEU A 95 -9.86 -13.90 -1.29
C LEU A 95 -9.74 -13.80 -2.81
N HIS A 96 -9.58 -12.60 -3.36
CA HIS A 96 -9.33 -12.38 -4.79
C HIS A 96 -8.03 -13.06 -5.23
N LEU A 97 -6.95 -12.88 -4.46
CA LEU A 97 -5.66 -13.55 -4.70
C LEU A 97 -5.74 -15.07 -4.57
N LEU A 98 -6.48 -15.59 -3.57
CA LEU A 98 -6.69 -17.03 -3.36
C LEU A 98 -7.41 -17.69 -4.54
N ARG A 99 -8.24 -16.93 -5.26
CA ARG A 99 -8.92 -17.37 -6.48
C ARG A 99 -8.08 -17.18 -7.75
N GLY A 100 -6.80 -16.83 -7.60
CA GLY A 100 -5.86 -16.67 -8.70
C GLY A 100 -6.00 -15.34 -9.44
N GLY A 101 -6.48 -14.28 -8.77
CA GLY A 101 -6.47 -12.93 -9.33
C GLY A 101 -5.11 -12.24 -9.19
N THR A 102 -4.88 -11.19 -9.98
CA THR A 102 -3.72 -10.28 -9.79
C THR A 102 -4.17 -9.05 -9.03
N HIS A 103 -3.37 -8.60 -8.07
CA HIS A 103 -3.68 -7.44 -7.23
C HIS A 103 -2.51 -6.46 -7.26
N VAL A 104 -2.73 -5.22 -7.69
CA VAL A 104 -1.75 -4.13 -7.61
C VAL A 104 -2.12 -3.22 -6.45
N THR A 105 -1.15 -2.86 -5.60
CA THR A 105 -1.37 -1.94 -4.50
C THR A 105 -0.24 -0.93 -4.39
N VAL A 106 -0.59 0.30 -3.97
CA VAL A 106 0.36 1.34 -3.57
C VAL A 106 0.59 1.36 -2.05
N ASN A 107 -0.02 0.44 -1.31
CA ASN A 107 0.11 0.42 0.14
C ASN A 107 1.44 -0.19 0.58
N PHE A 108 2.07 0.43 1.59
CA PHE A 108 3.28 -0.11 2.21
C PHE A 108 2.99 -1.20 3.25
N ASP A 109 1.80 -1.22 3.85
CA ASP A 109 1.41 -2.22 4.86
C ASP A 109 1.33 -3.65 4.31
N VAL A 110 1.14 -4.64 5.20
CA VAL A 110 1.07 -6.07 4.84
C VAL A 110 -0.34 -6.67 5.01
N GLY A 111 -1.40 -5.86 4.95
CA GLY A 111 -2.75 -6.29 5.31
C GLY A 111 -3.29 -7.40 4.45
N ILE A 112 -3.00 -7.32 3.16
CA ILE A 112 -3.43 -8.33 2.20
C ILE A 112 -2.69 -9.64 2.48
N GLU A 113 -1.41 -9.58 2.79
CA GLU A 113 -0.56 -10.73 3.10
C GLU A 113 -1.02 -11.43 4.39
N LEU A 114 -1.28 -10.68 5.47
CA LEU A 114 -1.79 -11.22 6.74
C LEU A 114 -3.18 -11.85 6.55
N ALA A 115 -4.08 -11.16 5.83
CA ALA A 115 -5.40 -11.68 5.52
C ALA A 115 -5.31 -13.00 4.74
N TYR A 116 -4.40 -13.10 3.79
CA TYR A 116 -4.17 -14.32 3.02
C TYR A 116 -3.77 -15.50 3.91
N ASP A 117 -2.85 -15.28 4.85
CA ASP A 117 -2.40 -16.33 5.77
C ASP A 117 -3.48 -16.75 6.76
N LEU A 118 -4.28 -15.80 7.27
CA LEU A 118 -5.41 -16.10 8.14
C LEU A 118 -6.47 -16.96 7.45
N ILE A 119 -6.83 -16.61 6.21
CA ILE A 119 -7.83 -17.33 5.42
C ILE A 119 -7.32 -18.73 5.02
N ARG A 120 -6.01 -18.90 4.82
CA ARG A 120 -5.42 -20.23 4.55
C ARG A 120 -5.21 -21.07 5.80
N GLY A 121 -5.37 -20.51 6.99
CA GLY A 121 -5.04 -21.18 8.25
C GLY A 121 -3.53 -21.39 8.45
N VAL A 122 -2.70 -20.56 7.82
CA VAL A 122 -1.25 -20.51 8.04
C VAL A 122 -0.94 -19.66 9.27
N ALA A 123 -1.77 -18.65 9.55
CA ALA A 123 -1.71 -17.82 10.73
C ALA A 123 -3.02 -17.90 11.53
N GLU A 124 -2.92 -17.55 12.80
CA GLU A 124 -4.04 -17.40 13.71
C GLU A 124 -4.21 -15.93 14.10
N LEU A 125 -5.42 -15.53 14.43
CA LEU A 125 -5.68 -14.18 14.96
C LEU A 125 -5.02 -14.01 16.33
N PRO A 126 -4.47 -12.82 16.63
CA PRO A 126 -4.04 -12.49 17.98
C PRO A 126 -5.16 -12.74 19.00
N PRO A 127 -4.87 -13.26 20.21
CA PRO A 127 -5.90 -13.51 21.23
C PRO A 127 -6.64 -12.25 21.70
N SER A 128 -6.06 -11.07 21.46
CA SER A 128 -6.64 -9.77 21.80
C SER A 128 -7.59 -9.22 20.73
N THR A 129 -7.76 -9.89 19.60
CA THR A 129 -8.68 -9.47 18.56
C THR A 129 -10.13 -9.54 19.05
N ALA A 130 -10.98 -8.64 18.57
CA ALA A 130 -12.40 -8.62 18.94
C ALA A 130 -13.10 -9.95 18.56
N SER A 131 -14.06 -10.37 19.40
CA SER A 131 -14.68 -11.69 19.30
C SER A 131 -15.46 -11.89 17.99
N ASP A 132 -16.08 -10.82 17.50
CA ASP A 132 -16.77 -10.80 16.20
C ASP A 132 -15.83 -11.17 15.04
N TYR A 133 -14.57 -10.74 15.09
CA TYR A 133 -13.56 -11.11 14.10
C TYR A 133 -13.16 -12.59 14.20
N HIS A 134 -13.03 -13.12 15.43
CA HIS A 134 -12.80 -14.56 15.65
C HIS A 134 -13.96 -15.40 15.13
N ASP A 135 -15.20 -14.97 15.37
CA ASP A 135 -16.41 -15.65 14.93
C ASP A 135 -16.58 -15.62 13.40
N ALA A 136 -16.10 -14.55 12.75
CA ALA A 136 -16.15 -14.40 11.30
C ALA A 136 -15.07 -15.19 10.55
N LEU A 137 -13.90 -15.43 11.15
CA LEU A 137 -12.77 -16.08 10.46
C LEU A 137 -13.11 -17.46 9.85
N PRO A 138 -13.86 -18.36 10.51
CA PRO A 138 -14.29 -19.62 9.89
C PRO A 138 -15.08 -19.43 8.59
N LEU A 139 -15.89 -18.38 8.49
CA LEU A 139 -16.66 -18.06 7.29
C LEU A 139 -15.73 -17.62 6.15
N TRP A 140 -14.73 -16.81 6.44
CA TRP A 140 -13.71 -16.43 5.46
C TRP A 140 -12.91 -17.63 4.95
N ARG A 141 -12.50 -18.54 5.86
CA ARG A 141 -11.81 -19.79 5.51
C ARG A 141 -12.66 -20.67 4.60
N ALA A 142 -13.97 -20.74 4.85
CA ALA A 142 -14.91 -21.52 4.02
C ALA A 142 -15.07 -20.97 2.58
N LEU A 143 -14.74 -19.70 2.35
CA LEU A 143 -14.78 -19.09 1.01
C LEU A 143 -13.51 -19.39 0.17
N ALA A 144 -12.44 -19.89 0.80
CA ALA A 144 -11.19 -20.18 0.14
C ALA A 144 -11.26 -21.46 -0.72
N PRO A 145 -10.65 -21.48 -1.91
CA PRO A 145 -10.52 -22.71 -2.68
C PRO A 145 -9.75 -23.79 -1.91
N PRO A 146 -10.14 -25.08 -2.02
CA PRO A 146 -9.47 -26.18 -1.31
C PRO A 146 -7.97 -26.32 -1.60
N SER A 147 -7.53 -25.90 -2.78
CA SER A 147 -6.13 -25.97 -3.23
C SER A 147 -5.58 -24.58 -3.53
N SER A 148 -5.55 -23.72 -2.51
CA SER A 148 -5.03 -22.36 -2.65
C SER A 148 -3.49 -22.37 -2.72
N PRO A 149 -2.88 -21.70 -3.72
CA PRO A 149 -1.42 -21.65 -3.86
C PRO A 149 -0.76 -20.87 -2.72
N ALA A 150 0.58 -20.85 -2.67
CA ALA A 150 1.27 -19.88 -1.84
C ALA A 150 1.11 -18.48 -2.44
N LEU A 151 1.06 -17.45 -1.57
CA LEU A 151 1.02 -16.07 -2.04
C LEU A 151 2.36 -15.72 -2.69
N HIS A 152 2.30 -15.25 -3.93
CA HIS A 152 3.42 -14.62 -4.61
C HIS A 152 3.31 -13.10 -4.44
N THR A 153 4.18 -12.53 -3.61
CA THR A 153 4.32 -11.07 -3.45
C THR A 153 5.51 -10.60 -4.26
N VAL A 154 5.34 -9.49 -4.96
CA VAL A 154 6.36 -8.85 -5.80
C VAL A 154 6.45 -7.40 -5.36
N SER A 155 7.59 -6.99 -4.84
CA SER A 155 7.77 -5.69 -4.18
C SER A 155 9.07 -4.99 -4.57
N SER A 156 10.08 -5.76 -4.98
CA SER A 156 11.38 -5.24 -5.40
C SER A 156 11.58 -5.27 -6.91
N HIS A 157 12.52 -4.47 -7.42
CA HIS A 157 12.88 -4.46 -8.84
C HIS A 157 13.25 -5.86 -9.37
N GLU A 158 14.06 -6.62 -8.64
CA GLU A 158 14.45 -7.99 -9.04
C GLU A 158 13.26 -8.95 -9.10
N GLU A 159 12.33 -8.83 -8.14
CA GLU A 159 11.11 -9.64 -8.12
C GLU A 159 10.20 -9.28 -9.30
N PHE A 160 10.08 -8.01 -9.66
CA PHE A 160 9.29 -7.59 -10.82
C PHE A 160 9.86 -8.14 -12.13
N ALA A 161 11.18 -8.09 -12.30
CA ALA A 161 11.84 -8.68 -13.46
C ALA A 161 11.64 -10.21 -13.52
N ALA A 162 11.75 -10.90 -12.39
CA ALA A 162 11.51 -12.34 -12.30
C ALA A 162 10.03 -12.70 -12.59
N TRP A 163 9.09 -11.92 -12.06
CA TRP A 163 7.66 -12.09 -12.31
C TRP A 163 7.30 -11.93 -13.79
N GLU A 164 7.88 -10.93 -14.47
CA GLU A 164 7.70 -10.75 -15.90
C GLU A 164 8.28 -11.92 -16.71
N ALA A 165 9.49 -12.38 -16.38
CA ALA A 165 10.13 -13.52 -17.03
C ALA A 165 9.34 -14.84 -16.88
N GLN A 166 8.57 -14.99 -15.80
CA GLN A 166 7.68 -16.14 -15.56
C GLN A 166 6.34 -16.05 -16.31
N GLY A 167 6.12 -15.03 -17.14
CA GLY A 167 4.88 -14.85 -17.88
C GLY A 167 3.76 -14.21 -17.05
N LYS A 168 4.12 -13.41 -16.03
CA LYS A 168 3.20 -12.59 -15.23
C LYS A 168 2.10 -13.41 -14.52
N PRO A 169 2.46 -14.42 -13.69
CA PRO A 169 1.47 -15.19 -12.93
C PRO A 169 0.69 -14.29 -11.95
N ALA A 170 -0.44 -14.80 -11.45
CA ALA A 170 -1.20 -14.15 -10.39
C ALA A 170 -0.32 -13.84 -9.18
N ALA A 171 -0.34 -12.59 -8.74
CA ALA A 171 0.52 -12.10 -7.67
C ALA A 171 -0.08 -10.85 -7.00
N LEU A 172 0.42 -10.55 -5.80
CA LEU A 172 0.30 -9.26 -5.15
C LEU A 172 1.50 -8.40 -5.54
N LEU A 173 1.25 -7.30 -6.25
CA LEU A 173 2.26 -6.41 -6.81
C LEU A 173 2.25 -5.09 -6.02
N LYS A 174 3.31 -4.84 -5.24
CA LYS A 174 3.46 -3.63 -4.40
C LYS A 174 4.34 -2.62 -5.12
N VAL A 175 3.73 -1.71 -5.88
CA VAL A 175 4.46 -0.85 -6.83
C VAL A 175 5.24 0.28 -6.18
N HIS A 176 5.04 0.54 -4.88
CA HIS A 176 5.86 1.46 -4.09
C HIS A 176 6.80 0.76 -3.11
N GLY A 177 6.85 -0.58 -3.12
CA GLY A 177 7.52 -1.37 -2.09
C GLY A 177 6.64 -1.49 -0.84
N GLY A 178 7.24 -1.69 0.33
CA GLY A 178 6.49 -1.77 1.58
C GLY A 178 7.28 -2.30 2.76
N LEU A 179 6.56 -2.69 3.80
CA LEU A 179 7.09 -3.47 4.91
C LEU A 179 7.41 -4.90 4.45
N THR A 180 8.44 -5.49 5.05
CA THR A 180 8.67 -6.95 4.99
C THR A 180 7.51 -7.68 5.62
N ARG A 181 7.39 -8.99 5.36
CA ARG A 181 6.29 -9.80 5.90
C ARG A 181 6.30 -9.85 7.44
N GLU A 182 7.49 -9.81 8.04
CA GLU A 182 7.71 -9.72 9.48
C GLU A 182 7.50 -8.30 10.04
N GLN A 183 7.30 -7.33 9.15
CA GLN A 183 7.04 -5.92 9.42
C GLN A 183 8.15 -5.21 10.22
N ASN A 184 9.35 -5.80 10.29
CA ASN A 184 10.49 -5.28 11.04
C ASN A 184 11.45 -4.46 10.19
N ALA A 185 11.29 -4.49 8.86
CA ALA A 185 12.14 -3.80 7.91
C ALA A 185 11.33 -3.35 6.69
N LEU A 186 11.99 -2.59 5.80
CA LEU A 186 11.45 -2.11 4.54
C LEU A 186 11.95 -2.98 3.38
N ALA A 187 11.07 -3.23 2.42
CA ALA A 187 11.33 -3.92 1.17
C ALA A 187 11.18 -2.93 0.01
N ASP A 188 12.33 -2.48 -0.52
CA ASP A 188 12.47 -1.69 -1.75
C ASP A 188 11.48 -0.51 -1.87
N VAL A 189 11.40 0.29 -0.79
CA VAL A 189 10.54 1.47 -0.72
C VAL A 189 11.04 2.52 -1.70
N VAL A 190 10.17 2.90 -2.63
CA VAL A 190 10.48 3.95 -3.61
C VAL A 190 10.37 5.31 -2.94
N VAL A 191 11.50 6.00 -2.88
CA VAL A 191 11.61 7.36 -2.36
C VAL A 191 11.79 8.30 -3.54
N VAL A 192 10.98 9.35 -3.62
CA VAL A 192 10.99 10.30 -4.76
C VAL A 192 11.89 11.48 -4.43
N ASP A 193 13.00 11.66 -5.17
CA ASP A 193 13.74 12.93 -5.18
C ASP A 193 13.04 13.93 -6.11
N ILE A 194 13.11 15.22 -5.80
CA ILE A 194 12.41 16.29 -6.52
C ILE A 194 12.93 16.46 -7.96
N GLU A 195 14.14 15.99 -8.28
CA GLU A 195 14.70 16.00 -9.63
C GLU A 195 14.18 14.84 -10.50
N GLU A 196 13.76 13.74 -9.89
CA GLU A 196 13.07 12.60 -10.51
C GLU A 196 11.59 12.64 -10.12
N LEU A 197 10.83 13.55 -10.73
CA LEU A 197 9.38 13.61 -10.56
C LEU A 197 8.73 12.25 -10.83
N GLY A 198 8.50 11.47 -9.77
CA GLY A 198 7.53 10.39 -9.63
C GLY A 198 7.31 9.57 -10.89
N GLN A 199 8.28 8.76 -11.28
CA GLN A 199 8.03 7.72 -12.27
C GLN A 199 8.33 6.36 -11.65
N LEU A 200 7.35 5.47 -11.73
CA LEU A 200 7.60 4.05 -11.51
C LEU A 200 8.73 3.59 -12.44
N THR A 201 9.55 2.64 -11.99
CA THR A 201 10.45 1.93 -12.91
C THR A 201 9.63 1.29 -14.04
N ALA A 202 10.27 0.97 -15.16
CA ALA A 202 9.58 0.40 -16.32
C ALA A 202 8.78 -0.86 -15.95
N GLU A 203 9.30 -1.70 -15.05
CA GLU A 203 8.68 -2.94 -14.61
C GLU A 203 7.47 -2.70 -13.70
N ARG A 204 7.59 -1.75 -12.76
CA ARG A 204 6.48 -1.34 -11.88
C ARG A 204 5.37 -0.64 -12.68
N ALA A 205 5.74 0.19 -13.66
CA ALA A 205 4.78 0.78 -14.59
C ALA A 205 4.08 -0.29 -15.45
N ALA A 206 4.82 -1.30 -15.93
CA ALA A 206 4.27 -2.41 -16.69
C ALA A 206 3.30 -3.28 -15.87
N ALA A 207 3.48 -3.36 -14.55
CA ALA A 207 2.53 -4.02 -13.65
C ALA A 207 1.19 -3.27 -13.59
N VAL A 208 1.21 -1.94 -13.49
CA VAL A 208 -0.02 -1.12 -13.54
C VAL A 208 -0.66 -1.19 -14.92
N ASP A 209 0.13 -1.05 -16.00
CA ASP A 209 -0.37 -1.13 -17.37
C ASP A 209 -0.99 -2.50 -17.69
N GLY A 210 -0.40 -3.56 -17.15
CA GLY A 210 -0.87 -4.94 -17.29
C GLY A 210 -2.30 -5.17 -16.79
N LEU A 211 -2.81 -4.34 -15.86
CA LEU A 211 -4.20 -4.40 -15.39
C LEU A 211 -5.22 -4.27 -16.54
N GLY A 212 -4.88 -3.54 -17.60
CA GLY A 212 -5.74 -3.37 -18.77
C GLY A 212 -5.94 -4.63 -19.60
N THR A 213 -5.19 -5.71 -19.33
CA THR A 213 -5.33 -7.01 -20.01
C THR A 213 -6.35 -7.92 -19.34
N ALA A 214 -6.71 -7.63 -18.08
CA ALA A 214 -7.72 -8.39 -17.36
C ALA A 214 -9.11 -8.11 -17.96
N PRO A 215 -10.05 -9.09 -18.05
CA PRO A 215 -11.40 -8.83 -18.55
C PRO A 215 -12.23 -7.89 -17.66
N ARG A 216 -11.86 -7.80 -16.36
CA ARG A 216 -12.46 -6.89 -15.39
C ARG A 216 -11.39 -6.34 -14.45
N LEU A 217 -11.46 -5.04 -14.20
CA LEU A 217 -10.61 -4.32 -13.27
C LEU A 217 -11.48 -3.63 -12.21
N MET A 218 -11.19 -3.88 -10.93
CA MET A 218 -11.77 -3.13 -9.82
C MET A 218 -10.72 -2.18 -9.25
N ILE A 219 -11.08 -0.92 -9.07
CA ILE A 219 -10.24 0.12 -8.47
C ILE A 219 -10.94 0.58 -7.20
N THR A 220 -10.29 0.50 -6.05
CA THR A 220 -10.90 0.90 -4.77
C THR A 220 -9.88 1.39 -3.74
N GLY A 221 -10.32 2.19 -2.77
CA GLY A 221 -9.44 2.79 -1.77
C GLY A 221 -8.37 3.73 -2.34
N TYR A 222 -8.46 4.09 -3.63
CA TYR A 222 -7.53 4.97 -4.32
C TYR A 222 -8.20 6.30 -4.69
N SER A 223 -7.62 7.40 -4.19
CA SER A 223 -8.13 8.76 -4.38
C SER A 223 -7.66 9.42 -5.68
N GLY A 224 -6.73 8.80 -6.42
CA GLY A 224 -6.07 9.45 -7.55
C GLY A 224 -4.88 10.33 -7.15
N GLY A 225 -4.49 10.32 -5.87
CA GLY A 225 -3.41 11.15 -5.33
C GLY A 225 -2.00 10.79 -5.81
N ASP A 226 -1.83 9.68 -6.55
CA ASP A 226 -0.53 9.21 -7.02
C ASP A 226 -0.29 9.47 -8.52
N PRO A 227 0.21 10.65 -8.96
CA PRO A 227 0.48 10.97 -10.36
C PRO A 227 1.29 9.93 -11.13
N ASP A 228 2.26 9.29 -10.48
CA ASP A 228 3.12 8.25 -11.03
C ASP A 228 2.35 6.97 -11.38
N VAL A 229 1.18 6.77 -10.76
CA VAL A 229 0.28 5.62 -10.97
C VAL A 229 -1.01 6.03 -11.66
N TYR A 230 -1.52 7.24 -11.44
CA TYR A 230 -2.82 7.71 -11.89
C TYR A 230 -2.95 7.69 -13.41
N GLY A 231 -1.97 8.28 -14.11
CA GLY A 231 -1.94 8.27 -15.57
C GLY A 231 -1.93 6.84 -16.15
N PRO A 232 -0.96 5.99 -15.76
CA PRO A 232 -0.92 4.59 -16.16
C PRO A 232 -2.20 3.81 -15.81
N LEU A 233 -2.77 4.00 -14.62
CA LEU A 233 -3.99 3.33 -14.19
C LEU A 233 -5.20 3.73 -15.03
N LEU A 234 -5.36 5.03 -15.34
CA LEU A 234 -6.41 5.49 -16.25
C LEU A 234 -6.26 4.88 -17.65
N ALA A 235 -5.03 4.81 -18.16
CA ALA A 235 -4.75 4.20 -19.46
C ALA A 235 -5.08 2.69 -19.46
N ALA A 236 -4.77 1.98 -18.38
CA ALA A 236 -5.13 0.58 -18.20
C ALA A 236 -6.66 0.39 -18.10
N ALA A 237 -7.33 1.20 -17.28
CA ALA A 237 -8.77 1.15 -17.08
C ALA A 237 -9.56 1.38 -18.38
N ALA A 238 -9.08 2.27 -19.26
CA ALA A 238 -9.70 2.55 -20.55
C ALA A 238 -9.72 1.35 -21.52
N ARG A 239 -8.89 0.32 -21.29
CA ARG A 239 -8.77 -0.87 -22.17
C ARG A 239 -9.59 -2.06 -21.70
N THR A 240 -10.29 -1.94 -20.58
CA THR A 240 -11.04 -3.06 -19.97
C THR A 240 -12.38 -2.60 -19.36
N SER A 241 -13.19 -3.55 -18.91
CA SER A 241 -14.34 -3.27 -18.07
C SER A 241 -13.87 -2.92 -16.66
N ALA A 242 -13.63 -1.63 -16.43
CA ALA A 242 -13.21 -1.10 -15.15
C ALA A 242 -14.39 -0.61 -14.29
N THR A 243 -14.32 -0.84 -12.99
CA THR A 243 -15.21 -0.24 -11.98
C THR A 243 -14.36 0.50 -10.96
N TRP A 244 -14.71 1.76 -10.69
CA TRP A 244 -14.08 2.56 -9.66
C TRP A 244 -15.04 2.70 -8.49
N ALA A 245 -14.71 2.10 -7.35
CA ALA A 245 -15.45 2.25 -6.11
C ALA A 245 -14.70 3.23 -5.21
N CYS A 246 -15.15 4.48 -5.22
CA CYS A 246 -14.77 5.45 -4.21
C CYS A 246 -15.47 5.08 -2.90
N LEU A 247 -14.70 5.02 -1.81
CA LEU A 247 -15.29 5.13 -0.48
C LEU A 247 -15.57 6.61 -0.28
N ASP A 248 -16.82 6.98 0.01
CA ASP A 248 -17.16 8.35 0.39
C ASP A 248 -16.35 8.69 1.65
N GLU A 249 -15.62 9.81 1.61
CA GLU A 249 -14.80 10.29 2.74
C GLU A 249 -15.63 10.90 3.87
#